data_AF-A0A6J1B0G5-F1
#
_entry.id   AF-A0A6J1B0G5-F1
#
_cell.length_a   1.000
_cell.length_b   1.000
_cell.length_c   1.000
_cell.angle_alpha   90.00
_cell.angle_beta   90.00
_cell.angle_gamma   90.00
#
_symmetry.space_group_name_H-M   'P 1'
#
loop_
_entity.id
_entity.type
_entity.pdbx_description
1 polymer ?
#
loop_
_entity_poly.entity_id
_entity_poly.type
_entity_poly.pdbx_seq_one_letter_code
_entity_poly.pdbx_strand_id
1 'polypeptide(L)'
;MRKKGREKRPEEQSRATVKRKHTHFEQFHYNKQTKRLKWVSTETKTVTLKPDPVRNLPVSNNGFEAIRPRTSSFRRHNKRRKRSNCSSSEGSRKWVFSSRDCSNYKDKLVIVSYNILGVENVAKHPDLYLDVPSKYLEWNRRKDLISEEVNRYNASILCFQEVDRFKDLDDLLQKDGFKGVYKARTGDGCDGCALFWKDKIFTLLQEENIEFQDFGLRKNVAQLCVLKINQHQLEPDSCRKRSKITPMQSRSLLVGNIHVLFNPNRGDIKLGQVRLFLEKAYKLSQEWGSIPVILVGDFNSVPQSAIYQFLASSELNVQLHDRRRISGQLEYPSQGREIRAQNKRHVWMPLSRQLSYTWSNEELVLATGNEGVTHLRHKLKLFSAYAGIPGSSRTRDSHGEPLATSYHSKFMGTVDYIWHTGELFPVRVLETLPIDTLRRNASLPNERLGSDHLALVCELAFADDLKGA
;
A
#
# COMPACT_ATOMS: atom_id res chain seq x y z
N MET A 1 -39.32 26.03 73.54
CA MET A 1 -39.65 26.21 72.11
C MET A 1 -38.39 26.01 71.28
N ARG A 2 -38.47 25.17 70.24
CA ARG A 2 -37.53 24.94 69.12
C ARG A 2 -36.06 24.64 69.47
N LYS A 3 -35.79 23.36 69.79
CA LYS A 3 -34.46 22.74 69.63
C LYS A 3 -34.23 22.44 68.14
N LYS A 4 -33.22 23.06 67.52
CA LYS A 4 -32.69 22.69 66.20
C LYS A 4 -31.48 21.79 66.41
N GLY A 5 -31.56 20.58 65.87
CA GLY A 5 -30.51 19.57 65.90
C GLY A 5 -29.32 19.93 65.01
N ARG A 6 -28.13 19.56 65.46
CA ARG A 6 -26.93 19.44 64.63
C ARG A 6 -26.27 18.13 65.07
N GLU A 7 -26.45 17.11 64.23
CA GLU A 7 -25.98 15.75 64.46
C GLU A 7 -24.48 15.60 64.22
N LYS A 8 -23.94 14.65 65.00
CA LYS A 8 -22.55 14.19 65.05
C LYS A 8 -22.22 13.35 63.81
N ARG A 9 -20.99 13.51 63.28
CA ARG A 9 -20.27 12.43 62.59
C ARG A 9 -19.61 11.56 63.68
N PRO A 10 -19.61 10.22 63.56
CA PRO A 10 -18.50 9.55 62.86
C PRO A 10 -18.87 8.26 62.10
N GLU A 11 -17.96 7.90 61.18
CA GLU A 11 -17.56 6.55 60.74
C GLU A 11 -18.62 5.59 60.18
N GLU A 12 -18.63 5.49 58.84
CA GLU A 12 -19.31 4.45 58.08
C GLU A 12 -18.38 3.29 57.71
N GLN A 13 -19.03 2.13 57.59
CA GLN A 13 -18.52 0.77 57.61
C GLN A 13 -18.11 0.24 56.22
N SER A 14 -17.31 -0.82 56.28
CA SER A 14 -17.32 -2.04 55.45
C SER A 14 -17.27 -1.93 53.92
N ARG A 15 -16.06 -2.16 53.39
CA ARG A 15 -15.83 -2.63 52.01
C ARG A 15 -16.16 -4.12 51.91
N ALA A 16 -17.15 -4.48 51.11
CA ALA A 16 -17.42 -5.83 50.67
C ALA A 16 -16.46 -6.24 49.53
N THR A 17 -15.84 -7.40 49.71
CA THR A 17 -14.93 -8.08 48.79
C THR A 17 -15.70 -8.89 47.75
N VAL A 18 -15.53 -8.59 46.47
CA VAL A 18 -16.03 -9.42 45.36
C VAL A 18 -14.88 -10.26 44.81
N LYS A 19 -15.03 -11.59 44.95
CA LYS A 19 -14.13 -12.65 44.53
C LYS A 19 -13.98 -12.67 42.99
N ARG A 20 -12.74 -12.56 42.49
CA ARG A 20 -12.38 -12.98 41.12
C ARG A 20 -12.11 -14.48 41.12
N LYS A 21 -12.87 -15.22 40.30
CA LYS A 21 -12.62 -16.64 40.01
C LYS A 21 -11.38 -16.74 39.12
N HIS A 22 -10.38 -17.48 39.60
CA HIS A 22 -9.28 -18.00 38.79
C HIS A 22 -9.79 -19.20 37.98
N THR A 23 -9.70 -19.12 36.66
CA THR A 23 -9.79 -20.29 35.78
C THR A 23 -8.38 -20.80 35.49
N HIS A 24 -8.17 -22.06 35.89
CA HIS A 24 -6.99 -22.88 35.63
C HIS A 24 -6.78 -23.04 34.11
N PHE A 25 -5.56 -22.80 33.64
CA PHE A 25 -5.09 -23.29 32.34
C PHE A 25 -4.34 -24.61 32.59
N GLU A 26 -4.86 -25.70 32.04
CA GLU A 26 -4.21 -27.01 32.07
C GLU A 26 -3.01 -27.02 31.10
N GLN A 27 -1.85 -27.38 31.64
CA GLN A 27 -0.63 -27.67 30.89
C GLN A 27 -0.77 -29.02 30.18
N PHE A 28 -0.79 -29.02 28.84
CA PHE A 28 -0.58 -30.24 28.07
C PHE A 28 0.91 -30.56 28.00
N HIS A 29 1.32 -31.58 28.76
CA HIS A 29 2.58 -32.28 28.59
C HIS A 29 2.56 -33.07 27.28
N TYR A 30 3.46 -32.74 26.34
CA TYR A 30 3.75 -33.62 25.20
C TYR A 30 5.10 -34.31 25.40
N ASN A 31 5.05 -35.64 25.48
CA ASN A 31 6.18 -36.52 25.67
C ASN A 31 7.10 -36.52 24.44
N LYS A 32 8.39 -36.29 24.66
CA LYS A 32 9.46 -36.54 23.69
C LYS A 32 9.59 -38.05 23.47
N GLN A 33 9.25 -38.53 22.28
CA GLN A 33 9.81 -39.77 21.74
C GLN A 33 10.66 -39.46 20.52
N THR A 34 11.95 -39.71 20.69
CA THR A 34 13.01 -39.69 19.71
C THR A 34 12.83 -40.85 18.72
N LYS A 35 12.63 -40.53 17.43
CA LYS A 35 12.92 -41.47 16.34
C LYS A 35 13.91 -40.83 15.37
N ARG A 36 15.15 -41.31 15.45
CA ARG A 36 16.24 -41.09 14.48
C ARG A 36 15.78 -41.62 13.12
N LEU A 37 15.61 -40.74 12.14
CA LEU A 37 15.56 -41.10 10.72
C LEU A 37 16.87 -40.64 10.07
N LYS A 38 17.67 -41.62 9.64
CA LYS A 38 18.90 -41.44 8.85
C LYS A 38 18.51 -40.87 7.49
N TRP A 39 19.03 -39.69 7.17
CA TRP A 39 19.05 -39.20 5.79
C TRP A 39 20.37 -39.61 5.14
N VAL A 40 20.25 -40.43 4.10
CA VAL A 40 21.33 -40.85 3.20
C VAL A 40 21.56 -39.71 2.21
N SER A 41 22.76 -39.15 2.20
CA SER A 41 23.20 -38.19 1.20
C SER A 41 23.40 -38.88 -0.15
N THR A 42 22.63 -38.50 -1.17
CA THR A 42 22.91 -38.84 -2.55
C THR A 42 23.62 -37.65 -3.20
N GLU A 43 24.92 -37.81 -3.43
CA GLU A 43 25.74 -36.89 -4.22
C GLU A 43 25.24 -36.88 -5.67
N THR A 44 24.83 -35.71 -6.16
CA THR A 44 24.68 -35.47 -7.60
C THR A 44 25.68 -34.39 -8.01
N LYS A 45 26.76 -34.86 -8.67
CA LYS A 45 27.76 -34.03 -9.34
C LYS A 45 27.07 -33.16 -10.38
N THR A 46 27.09 -31.84 -10.20
CA THR A 46 26.70 -30.89 -11.25
C THR A 46 27.97 -30.35 -11.90
N VAL A 47 28.08 -30.59 -13.20
CA VAL A 47 29.20 -30.23 -14.08
C VAL A 47 29.19 -28.71 -14.29
N THR A 48 30.29 -28.06 -13.93
CA THR A 48 30.56 -26.64 -14.16
C THR A 48 30.89 -26.42 -15.64
N LEU A 49 29.97 -25.78 -16.39
CA LEU A 49 30.26 -25.25 -17.71
C LEU A 49 30.97 -23.89 -17.56
N LYS A 50 32.21 -23.81 -18.04
CA LYS A 50 32.96 -22.55 -18.20
C LYS A 50 32.44 -21.80 -19.44
N PRO A 51 32.32 -20.47 -19.40
CA PRO A 51 32.04 -19.69 -20.60
C PRO A 51 33.32 -19.46 -21.41
N ASP A 52 33.26 -19.76 -22.71
CA ASP A 52 34.30 -19.47 -23.70
C ASP A 52 34.30 -17.98 -24.13
N PRO A 53 35.42 -17.47 -24.67
CA PRO A 53 35.71 -16.04 -24.73
C PRO A 53 35.04 -15.31 -25.91
N VAL A 54 34.81 -14.02 -25.68
CA VAL A 54 34.22 -13.04 -26.59
C VAL A 54 35.03 -12.91 -27.89
N ARG A 55 34.37 -13.09 -29.04
CA ARG A 55 34.91 -12.78 -30.38
C ARG A 55 34.78 -11.29 -30.67
N ASN A 56 35.92 -10.68 -31.01
CA ASN A 56 36.05 -9.33 -31.54
C ASN A 56 35.52 -9.23 -32.98
N LEU A 57 34.85 -8.13 -33.31
CA LEU A 57 34.58 -7.66 -34.68
C LEU A 57 34.90 -6.15 -34.78
N PRO A 58 35.23 -5.63 -35.98
CA PRO A 58 36.34 -4.71 -36.15
C PRO A 58 35.99 -3.21 -36.05
N VAL A 59 37.00 -2.47 -35.63
CA VAL A 59 37.12 -1.01 -35.64
C VAL A 59 37.39 -0.55 -37.08
N SER A 60 36.57 0.37 -37.61
CA SER A 60 36.94 1.19 -38.76
C SER A 60 37.18 2.62 -38.31
N ASN A 61 38.45 3.01 -38.30
CA ASN A 61 38.92 4.39 -38.27
C ASN A 61 38.43 5.12 -39.53
N ASN A 62 37.96 6.36 -39.38
CA ASN A 62 38.24 7.38 -40.38
C ASN A 62 38.38 8.76 -39.73
N GLY A 63 39.45 9.43 -40.11
CA GLY A 63 40.04 10.64 -39.53
C GLY A 63 39.15 11.87 -39.53
N PHE A 64 39.48 12.75 -38.59
CA PHE A 64 39.10 14.15 -38.51
C PHE A 64 39.50 14.93 -39.78
N GLU A 65 38.62 15.81 -40.25
CA GLU A 65 39.02 17.07 -40.87
C GLU A 65 38.08 18.20 -40.42
N ALA A 66 38.69 19.29 -39.98
CA ALA A 66 38.02 20.50 -39.51
C ALA A 66 38.01 21.54 -40.63
N ILE A 67 36.83 22.05 -40.98
CA ILE A 67 36.69 23.23 -41.84
C ILE A 67 35.67 24.18 -41.20
N ARG A 68 36.15 25.35 -40.73
CA ARG A 68 35.33 26.54 -40.44
C ARG A 68 35.40 27.52 -41.64
N PRO A 69 34.66 28.65 -41.65
CA PRO A 69 33.37 28.79 -42.31
C PRO A 69 33.42 29.79 -43.48
N ARG A 70 32.46 29.73 -44.41
CA ARG A 70 32.16 30.89 -45.27
C ARG A 70 30.67 31.18 -45.33
N THR A 71 30.41 32.45 -45.04
CA THR A 71 29.17 33.20 -45.09
C THR A 71 28.50 33.13 -46.46
N SER A 72 27.20 32.85 -46.49
CA SER A 72 26.33 33.47 -47.49
C SER A 72 24.93 33.69 -46.93
N SER A 73 24.51 34.94 -47.09
CA SER A 73 23.22 35.51 -46.75
C SER A 73 22.08 34.87 -47.53
N PHE A 74 21.06 34.35 -46.84
CA PHE A 74 19.74 34.16 -47.46
C PHE A 74 18.60 34.67 -46.58
N ARG A 75 17.79 35.47 -47.25
CA ARG A 75 16.71 36.32 -46.77
C ARG A 75 15.61 35.52 -46.07
N ARG A 76 15.05 36.14 -45.03
CA ARG A 76 13.82 35.75 -44.32
C ARG A 76 12.69 35.42 -45.31
N HIS A 77 12.17 34.21 -45.23
CA HIS A 77 10.81 33.89 -45.67
C HIS A 77 9.99 33.51 -44.45
N ASN A 78 9.05 34.41 -44.11
CA ASN A 78 8.02 34.21 -43.10
C ASN A 78 7.08 33.08 -43.56
N LYS A 79 7.42 31.83 -43.27
CA LYS A 79 6.42 30.75 -43.19
C LYS A 79 5.87 30.76 -41.77
N ARG A 80 4.71 31.41 -41.60
CA ARG A 80 3.78 31.16 -40.49
C ARG A 80 3.52 29.65 -40.44
N ARG A 81 4.32 28.92 -39.65
CA ARG A 81 3.96 27.59 -39.19
C ARG A 81 2.73 27.79 -38.30
N LYS A 82 1.55 27.41 -38.81
CA LYS A 82 0.40 27.11 -37.98
C LYS A 82 0.92 26.16 -36.90
N ARG A 83 1.07 26.66 -35.67
CA ARG A 83 1.13 25.82 -34.48
C ARG A 83 -0.19 25.06 -34.49
N SER A 84 -0.15 23.81 -34.92
CA SER A 84 -1.20 22.88 -34.53
C SER A 84 -1.23 22.91 -33.01
N ASN A 85 -2.33 23.37 -32.44
CA ASN A 85 -2.63 23.21 -31.03
C ASN A 85 -2.66 21.70 -30.72
N CYS A 86 -1.51 21.15 -30.37
CA CYS A 86 -1.42 19.86 -29.70
C CYS A 86 -1.59 20.14 -28.19
N SER A 87 -2.81 20.51 -27.79
CA SER A 87 -3.20 20.66 -26.39
C SER A 87 -3.73 19.35 -25.81
N SER A 88 -3.30 18.20 -26.31
CA SER A 88 -3.86 16.90 -25.95
C SER A 88 -3.00 16.13 -24.93
N SER A 89 -3.55 15.94 -23.72
CA SER A 89 -3.26 14.83 -22.78
C SER A 89 -2.06 14.86 -21.81
N GLU A 90 -1.30 15.95 -21.66
CA GLU A 90 -0.12 15.94 -20.75
C GLU A 90 -0.44 15.89 -19.24
N GLY A 91 -1.72 16.06 -18.84
CA GLY A 91 -2.14 16.11 -17.44
C GLY A 91 -3.00 14.93 -16.95
N SER A 92 -3.45 14.03 -17.83
CA SER A 92 -4.35 12.93 -17.48
C SER A 92 -3.59 11.62 -17.31
N ARG A 93 -3.77 10.96 -16.16
CA ARG A 93 -3.26 9.61 -15.88
C ARG A 93 -3.84 8.61 -16.88
N LYS A 94 -3.06 7.57 -17.23
CA LYS A 94 -3.43 6.58 -18.26
C LYS A 94 -3.49 5.19 -17.67
N TRP A 95 -4.46 4.41 -18.13
CA TRP A 95 -4.52 2.98 -17.85
C TRP A 95 -3.43 2.24 -18.61
N VAL A 96 -2.70 1.37 -17.93
CA VAL A 96 -1.76 0.45 -18.54
C VAL A 96 -2.19 -0.98 -18.22
N PHE A 97 -2.17 -1.83 -19.23
CA PHE A 97 -2.72 -3.16 -19.20
C PHE A 97 -1.64 -4.19 -18.92
N SER A 98 -2.05 -5.29 -18.31
CA SER A 98 -1.24 -6.48 -18.18
C SER A 98 -0.81 -6.99 -19.56
N SER A 99 0.36 -7.62 -19.62
CA SER A 99 0.84 -8.24 -20.86
C SER A 99 0.05 -9.48 -21.27
N ARG A 100 -0.76 -10.05 -20.35
CA ARG A 100 -1.62 -11.19 -20.63
C ARG A 100 -2.95 -10.73 -21.21
N ASP A 101 -3.47 -11.47 -22.19
CA ASP A 101 -4.83 -11.23 -22.67
C ASP A 101 -5.83 -11.56 -21.56
N CYS A 102 -6.58 -10.53 -21.17
CA CYS A 102 -7.57 -10.59 -20.10
C CYS A 102 -9.00 -10.30 -20.60
N SER A 103 -9.22 -10.45 -21.91
CA SER A 103 -10.54 -10.28 -22.53
C SER A 103 -11.59 -11.24 -21.97
N ASN A 104 -11.19 -12.47 -21.65
CA ASN A 104 -12.10 -13.55 -21.21
C ASN A 104 -12.52 -13.50 -19.74
N TYR A 105 -11.88 -12.68 -18.91
CA TYR A 105 -12.28 -12.55 -17.50
C TYR A 105 -13.61 -11.82 -17.39
N LYS A 106 -14.57 -12.40 -16.66
CA LYS A 106 -15.94 -11.88 -16.57
C LYS A 106 -16.11 -10.98 -15.35
N ASP A 107 -15.59 -11.41 -14.20
CA ASP A 107 -15.75 -10.68 -12.95
C ASP A 107 -14.54 -9.74 -12.73
N LYS A 108 -14.69 -8.49 -13.17
CA LYS A 108 -13.68 -7.43 -13.00
C LYS A 108 -14.12 -6.43 -11.93
N LEU A 109 -13.21 -6.09 -11.03
CA LEU A 109 -13.42 -5.17 -9.92
C LEU A 109 -12.39 -4.05 -9.97
N VAL A 110 -12.84 -2.80 -9.85
CA VAL A 110 -11.94 -1.65 -9.75
C VAL A 110 -11.74 -1.29 -8.28
N ILE A 111 -10.51 -1.40 -7.80
CA ILE A 111 -10.10 -1.08 -6.43
C ILE A 111 -9.32 0.24 -6.45
N VAL A 112 -9.68 1.15 -5.55
CA VAL A 112 -8.95 2.40 -5.31
C VAL A 112 -8.39 2.41 -3.89
N SER A 113 -7.11 2.78 -3.73
CA SER A 113 -6.51 3.18 -2.45
C SER A 113 -6.10 4.63 -2.52
N TYR A 114 -6.52 5.46 -1.56
CA TYR A 114 -6.21 6.89 -1.59
C TYR A 114 -6.11 7.50 -0.20
N ASN A 115 -4.90 7.92 0.18
CA ASN A 115 -4.72 8.84 1.30
C ASN A 115 -5.20 10.24 0.86
N ILE A 116 -6.22 10.78 1.51
CA ILE A 116 -6.90 12.01 1.07
C ILE A 116 -6.46 13.27 1.81
N LEU A 117 -5.41 13.17 2.63
CA LEU A 117 -4.85 14.26 3.43
C LEU A 117 -5.90 14.89 4.37
N GLY A 118 -5.91 14.41 5.62
CA GLY A 118 -6.84 14.88 6.64
C GLY A 118 -6.66 16.38 6.91
N VAL A 119 -7.77 17.11 7.10
CA VAL A 119 -7.76 18.54 7.46
C VAL A 119 -6.92 18.79 8.71
N GLU A 120 -7.10 17.97 9.75
CA GLU A 120 -6.34 18.09 11.00
C GLU A 120 -4.87 17.70 10.83
N ASN A 121 -4.54 16.81 9.88
CA ASN A 121 -3.16 16.43 9.59
C ASN A 121 -2.39 17.58 8.93
N VAL A 122 -3.03 18.34 8.04
CA VAL A 122 -2.47 19.60 7.50
C VAL A 122 -2.17 20.58 8.62
N ALA A 123 -3.10 20.76 9.57
CA ALA A 123 -2.92 21.70 10.68
C ALA A 123 -1.81 21.27 11.66
N LYS A 124 -1.61 19.97 11.86
CA LYS A 124 -0.56 19.40 12.72
C LYS A 124 0.83 19.41 12.09
N HIS A 125 0.91 19.44 10.76
CA HIS A 125 2.17 19.35 10.00
C HIS A 125 2.33 20.47 8.95
N PRO A 126 2.23 21.76 9.35
CA PRO A 126 2.31 22.88 8.41
C PRO A 126 3.68 22.97 7.72
N ASP A 127 4.72 22.43 8.34
CA ASP A 127 6.09 22.36 7.81
C ASP A 127 6.21 21.53 6.53
N LEU A 128 5.26 20.62 6.27
CA LEU A 128 5.22 19.82 5.04
C LEU A 128 4.65 20.60 3.84
N TYR A 129 3.91 21.68 4.12
CA TYR A 129 3.08 22.40 3.13
C TYR A 129 3.41 23.89 3.04
N LEU A 130 4.59 24.33 3.51
CA LEU A 130 5.00 25.74 3.48
C LEU A 130 5.00 26.35 2.06
N ASP A 131 5.31 25.53 1.05
CA ASP A 131 5.35 25.94 -0.37
C ASP A 131 3.98 25.76 -1.07
N VAL A 132 2.94 25.32 -0.36
CA VAL A 132 1.60 25.11 -0.89
C VAL A 132 0.72 26.33 -0.55
N PRO A 133 0.17 27.06 -1.53
CA PRO A 133 -0.76 28.14 -1.28
C PRO A 133 -1.93 27.70 -0.40
N SER A 134 -2.31 28.51 0.61
CA SER A 134 -3.36 28.17 1.58
C SER A 134 -4.69 27.78 0.94
N LYS A 135 -5.08 28.48 -0.15
CA LYS A 135 -6.27 28.13 -0.96
C LYS A 135 -6.26 26.68 -1.44
N TYR A 136 -5.09 26.05 -1.59
CA TYR A 136 -4.97 24.66 -2.02
C TYR A 136 -5.13 23.64 -0.90
N LEU A 137 -5.02 24.08 0.36
CA LEU A 137 -5.21 23.26 1.56
C LEU A 137 -6.66 23.28 2.06
N GLU A 138 -7.49 24.21 1.59
CA GLU A 138 -8.89 24.35 1.98
C GLU A 138 -9.71 23.08 1.66
N TRP A 139 -10.38 22.54 2.68
CA TRP A 139 -11.12 21.28 2.58
C TRP A 139 -12.18 21.29 1.49
N ASN A 140 -12.99 22.33 1.39
CA ASN A 140 -14.08 22.38 0.40
C ASN A 140 -13.55 22.23 -1.02
N ARG A 141 -12.46 22.95 -1.34
CA ARG A 141 -11.81 22.84 -2.64
C ARG A 141 -11.17 21.47 -2.87
N ARG A 142 -10.46 20.93 -1.87
CA ARG A 142 -9.83 19.60 -1.99
C ARG A 142 -10.89 18.50 -2.16
N LYS A 143 -11.99 18.58 -1.41
CA LYS A 143 -13.14 17.68 -1.48
C LYS A 143 -13.73 17.63 -2.88
N ASP A 144 -13.93 18.78 -3.52
CA ASP A 144 -14.45 18.84 -4.89
C ASP A 144 -13.50 18.15 -5.88
N LEU A 145 -12.20 18.43 -5.80
CA LEU A 145 -11.17 17.79 -6.64
C LEU A 145 -11.09 16.27 -6.41
N ILE A 146 -11.12 15.83 -5.14
CA ILE A 146 -11.10 14.41 -4.77
C ILE A 146 -12.35 13.71 -5.30
N SER A 147 -13.53 14.34 -5.17
CA SER A 147 -14.78 13.79 -5.69
C SER A 147 -14.77 13.66 -7.21
N GLU A 148 -14.34 14.69 -7.94
CA GLU A 148 -14.18 14.65 -9.40
C GLU A 148 -13.15 13.61 -9.86
N GLU A 149 -12.09 13.42 -9.09
CA GLU A 149 -11.07 12.41 -9.33
C GLU A 149 -11.64 11.00 -9.15
N VAL A 150 -12.26 10.72 -8.00
CA VAL A 150 -12.83 9.42 -7.65
C VAL A 150 -13.95 9.01 -8.62
N ASN A 151 -14.79 9.96 -9.02
CA ASN A 151 -15.91 9.69 -9.93
C ASN A 151 -15.44 9.21 -11.32
N ARG A 152 -14.25 9.63 -11.77
CA ARG A 152 -13.67 9.19 -13.04
C ARG A 152 -13.11 7.77 -13.00
N TYR A 153 -12.85 7.21 -11.82
CA TYR A 153 -12.29 5.87 -11.69
C TYR A 153 -13.31 4.75 -11.87
N ASN A 154 -14.61 5.04 -11.73
CA ASN A 154 -15.67 4.03 -11.75
C ASN A 154 -15.38 2.86 -10.79
N ALA A 155 -14.99 3.21 -9.56
CA ALA A 155 -14.55 2.23 -8.57
C ALA A 155 -15.68 1.28 -8.14
N SER A 156 -15.32 0.02 -7.93
CA SER A 156 -16.16 -0.97 -7.25
C SER A 156 -16.00 -0.86 -5.73
N ILE A 157 -14.76 -0.62 -5.27
CA ILE A 157 -14.37 -0.48 -3.87
C ILE A 157 -13.39 0.69 -3.73
N LEU A 158 -13.62 1.55 -2.74
CA LEU A 158 -12.77 2.69 -2.40
C LEU A 158 -12.24 2.50 -0.98
N CYS A 159 -10.93 2.60 -0.80
CA CYS A 159 -10.26 2.55 0.49
C CYS A 159 -9.52 3.86 0.72
N PHE A 160 -9.99 4.63 1.69
CA PHE A 160 -9.42 5.92 2.03
C PHE A 160 -8.62 5.87 3.33
N GLN A 161 -7.53 6.65 3.38
CA GLN A 161 -6.74 6.91 4.58
C GLN A 161 -6.78 8.40 4.90
N GLU A 162 -6.54 8.76 6.15
CA GLU A 162 -6.61 10.15 6.67
C GLU A 162 -7.99 10.81 6.53
N VAL A 163 -9.06 10.03 6.74
CA VAL A 163 -10.42 10.52 6.67
C VAL A 163 -10.81 11.15 8.01
N ASP A 164 -10.95 12.46 8.10
CA ASP A 164 -11.43 13.20 9.29
C ASP A 164 -12.75 13.97 9.06
N ARG A 165 -13.26 13.91 7.84
CA ARG A 165 -14.57 14.45 7.42
C ARG A 165 -15.40 13.34 6.76
N PHE A 166 -15.54 12.21 7.45
CA PHE A 166 -16.23 11.03 6.91
C PHE A 166 -17.65 11.35 6.42
N LYS A 167 -18.42 12.15 7.17
CA LYS A 167 -19.80 12.50 6.80
C LYS A 167 -19.88 13.20 5.43
N ASP A 168 -18.99 14.15 5.16
CA ASP A 168 -18.92 14.82 3.85
C ASP A 168 -18.69 13.81 2.72
N LEU A 169 -17.78 12.86 2.94
CA LEU A 169 -17.42 11.84 1.95
C LEU A 169 -18.56 10.82 1.76
N ASP A 170 -19.20 10.39 2.86
CA ASP A 170 -20.33 9.47 2.86
C ASP A 170 -21.54 10.09 2.13
N ASP A 171 -21.90 11.34 2.45
CA ASP A 171 -23.00 12.06 1.77
C ASP A 171 -22.77 12.23 0.25
N LEU A 172 -21.50 12.36 -0.18
CA LEU A 172 -21.14 12.41 -1.59
C LEU A 172 -21.24 11.03 -2.25
N LEU A 173 -20.57 10.03 -1.67
CA LEU A 173 -20.44 8.70 -2.28
C LEU A 173 -21.75 7.90 -2.22
N GLN A 174 -22.62 8.14 -1.25
CA GLN A 174 -23.96 7.54 -1.21
C GLN A 174 -24.80 7.91 -2.44
N LYS A 175 -24.67 9.15 -2.95
CA LYS A 175 -25.36 9.57 -4.18
C LYS A 175 -24.90 8.77 -5.40
N ASP A 176 -23.65 8.31 -5.38
CA ASP A 176 -23.08 7.44 -6.40
C ASP A 176 -23.35 5.95 -6.14
N GLY A 177 -24.15 5.61 -5.11
CA GLY A 177 -24.54 4.23 -4.80
C GLY A 177 -23.50 3.43 -4.02
N PHE A 178 -22.58 4.12 -3.33
CA PHE A 178 -21.70 3.47 -2.36
C PHE A 178 -22.36 3.38 -0.97
N LYS A 179 -21.99 2.35 -0.23
CA LYS A 179 -22.07 2.31 1.23
C LYS A 179 -20.66 2.24 1.78
N GLY A 180 -20.44 2.74 2.99
CA GLY A 180 -19.13 2.67 3.61
C GLY A 180 -19.14 2.53 5.12
N VAL A 181 -18.00 2.09 5.63
CA VAL A 181 -17.70 1.97 7.05
C VAL A 181 -16.45 2.78 7.37
N TYR A 182 -16.41 3.32 8.57
CA TYR A 182 -15.34 4.21 9.02
C TYR A 182 -14.79 3.76 10.36
N LYS A 183 -13.47 3.75 10.47
CA LYS A 183 -12.77 3.57 11.72
C LYS A 183 -11.83 4.74 11.97
N ALA A 184 -12.20 5.60 12.90
CA ALA A 184 -11.33 6.63 13.44
C ALA A 184 -10.14 6.00 14.17
N ARG A 185 -8.98 6.69 14.12
CA ARG A 185 -7.88 6.43 15.04
C ARG A 185 -8.33 6.60 16.48
N THR A 186 -7.65 5.92 17.40
CA THR A 186 -7.99 6.00 18.82
C THR A 186 -7.38 7.26 19.47
N GLY A 187 -7.96 7.74 20.56
CA GLY A 187 -7.51 8.96 21.25
C GLY A 187 -7.79 10.25 20.46
N ASP A 188 -6.88 11.23 20.52
CA ASP A 188 -7.07 12.57 19.95
C ASP A 188 -6.81 12.65 18.42
N GLY A 189 -6.64 11.50 17.77
CA GLY A 189 -6.59 11.42 16.32
C GLY A 189 -7.99 11.59 15.74
N CYS A 190 -8.21 12.66 14.98
CA CYS A 190 -9.52 12.94 14.38
C CYS A 190 -9.70 12.23 13.02
N ASP A 191 -8.62 11.69 12.46
CA ASP A 191 -8.60 11.00 11.18
C ASP A 191 -8.67 9.48 11.34
N GLY A 192 -8.94 8.77 10.24
CA GLY A 192 -9.07 7.32 10.24
C GLY A 192 -9.01 6.70 8.86
N CYS A 193 -9.43 5.44 8.79
CA CYS A 193 -9.61 4.72 7.54
C CYS A 193 -11.10 4.60 7.22
N ALA A 194 -11.46 4.73 5.95
CA ALA A 194 -12.80 4.44 5.46
C ALA A 194 -12.76 3.44 4.30
N LEU A 195 -13.73 2.55 4.25
CA LEU A 195 -13.88 1.58 3.18
C LEU A 195 -15.31 1.67 2.63
N PHE A 196 -15.43 1.94 1.34
CA PHE A 196 -16.69 2.03 0.62
C PHE A 196 -16.80 0.97 -0.48
N TRP A 197 -17.99 0.46 -0.73
CA TRP A 197 -18.29 -0.49 -1.80
C TRP A 197 -19.61 -0.13 -2.50
N LYS A 198 -19.75 -0.46 -3.78
CA LYS A 198 -21.01 -0.30 -4.51
C LYS A 198 -22.06 -1.26 -3.95
N ASP A 199 -23.13 -0.74 -3.37
CA ASP A 199 -24.18 -1.54 -2.70
C ASP A 199 -24.87 -2.54 -3.63
N LYS A 200 -25.04 -2.15 -4.90
CA LYS A 200 -25.61 -3.04 -5.92
C LYS A 200 -24.70 -4.22 -6.28
N ILE A 201 -23.37 -4.04 -6.14
CA ILE A 201 -22.38 -5.05 -6.52
C ILE A 201 -22.00 -5.93 -5.33
N PHE A 202 -21.95 -5.38 -4.11
CA PHE A 202 -21.50 -6.13 -2.94
C PHE A 202 -22.46 -6.05 -1.76
N THR A 203 -22.52 -7.16 -1.03
CA THR A 203 -23.09 -7.23 0.31
C THR A 203 -21.96 -7.36 1.33
N LEU A 204 -21.91 -6.47 2.33
CA LEU A 204 -21.00 -6.61 3.46
C LEU A 204 -21.45 -7.79 4.34
N LEU A 205 -20.56 -8.75 4.56
CA LEU A 205 -20.81 -9.92 5.38
C LEU A 205 -20.23 -9.77 6.79
N GLN A 206 -19.04 -9.19 6.89
CA GLN A 206 -18.33 -9.02 8.16
C GLN A 206 -17.42 -7.80 8.09
N GLU A 207 -17.42 -7.00 9.13
CA GLU A 207 -16.48 -5.90 9.38
C GLU A 207 -15.67 -6.22 10.64
N GLU A 208 -14.35 -6.17 10.53
CA GLU A 208 -13.43 -6.19 11.66
C GLU A 208 -12.54 -4.96 11.65
N ASN A 209 -12.32 -4.40 12.83
CA ASN A 209 -11.43 -3.26 13.04
C ASN A 209 -10.25 -3.68 13.92
N ILE A 210 -9.07 -3.15 13.61
CA ILE A 210 -7.86 -3.34 14.42
C ILE A 210 -7.54 -2.01 15.07
N GLU A 211 -7.58 -1.97 16.39
CA GLU A 211 -7.01 -0.89 17.19
C GLU A 211 -5.60 -1.29 17.62
N PHE A 212 -4.58 -0.73 16.97
CA PHE A 212 -3.20 -1.13 17.22
C PHE A 212 -2.73 -0.81 18.65
N GLN A 213 -3.42 0.11 19.33
CA GLN A 213 -3.11 0.47 20.72
C GLN A 213 -3.28 -0.72 21.67
N ASP A 214 -4.20 -1.64 21.39
CA ASP A 214 -4.49 -2.81 22.21
C ASP A 214 -3.32 -3.79 22.24
N PHE A 215 -2.36 -3.60 21.31
CA PHE A 215 -1.15 -4.40 21.14
C PHE A 215 0.11 -3.58 21.43
N GLY A 216 0.00 -2.38 22.01
CA GLY A 216 1.13 -1.49 22.26
C GLY A 216 1.68 -0.79 21.01
N LEU A 217 0.98 -0.89 19.87
CA LEU A 217 1.43 -0.44 18.56
C LEU A 217 0.89 0.94 18.17
N ARG A 218 0.79 1.86 19.14
CA ARG A 218 0.26 3.24 18.97
C ARG A 218 -1.20 3.29 18.52
N LYS A 219 -1.73 4.51 18.41
CA LYS A 219 -3.15 4.80 18.19
C LYS A 219 -3.59 4.76 16.71
N ASN A 220 -2.89 3.99 15.88
CA ASN A 220 -3.30 3.77 14.49
C ASN A 220 -4.43 2.72 14.44
N VAL A 221 -5.07 2.62 13.27
CA VAL A 221 -6.14 1.63 13.02
C VAL A 221 -6.00 0.99 11.64
N ALA A 222 -6.67 -0.15 11.48
CA ALA A 222 -6.90 -0.80 10.19
C ALA A 222 -8.32 -1.40 10.14
N GLN A 223 -8.84 -1.60 8.94
CA GLN A 223 -10.15 -2.21 8.68
C GLN A 223 -9.97 -3.48 7.86
N LEU A 224 -10.86 -4.45 8.07
CA LEU A 224 -10.99 -5.69 7.31
C LEU A 224 -12.47 -5.90 7.02
N CYS A 225 -12.86 -5.98 5.76
CA CYS A 225 -14.24 -6.18 5.34
C CYS A 225 -14.35 -7.40 4.43
N VAL A 226 -15.22 -8.34 4.78
CA VAL A 226 -15.60 -9.46 3.91
C VAL A 226 -16.80 -9.04 3.08
N LEU A 227 -16.63 -9.04 1.76
CA LEU A 227 -17.63 -8.61 0.80
C LEU A 227 -18.04 -9.78 -0.08
N LYS A 228 -19.34 -10.01 -0.21
CA LYS A 228 -19.93 -10.96 -1.16
C LYS A 228 -20.36 -10.24 -2.43
N ILE A 229 -20.02 -10.80 -3.59
CA ILE A 229 -20.44 -10.28 -4.90
C ILE A 229 -21.89 -10.71 -5.18
N ASN A 230 -22.74 -9.74 -5.53
CA ASN A 230 -24.13 -9.95 -5.91
C ASN A 230 -24.21 -10.38 -7.38
N GLN A 231 -24.75 -11.57 -7.66
CA GLN A 231 -24.72 -12.21 -8.99
C GLN A 231 -25.70 -11.66 -10.04
N HIS A 232 -26.23 -10.44 -9.88
CA HIS A 232 -27.42 -10.02 -10.63
C HIS A 232 -27.21 -9.12 -11.86
N GLN A 233 -25.98 -8.89 -12.37
CA GLN A 233 -25.77 -7.87 -13.42
C GLN A 233 -24.87 -8.22 -14.62
N LEU A 234 -24.51 -9.49 -14.87
CA LEU A 234 -23.63 -9.83 -16.00
C LEU A 234 -24.27 -10.53 -17.20
N GLU A 235 -25.61 -10.63 -17.29
CA GLU A 235 -26.26 -11.24 -18.46
C GLU A 235 -27.33 -10.31 -19.07
N PRO A 236 -27.15 -9.81 -20.31
CA PRO A 236 -28.25 -9.23 -21.08
C PRO A 236 -29.26 -10.32 -21.50
N ASP A 237 -30.56 -10.02 -21.35
CA ASP A 237 -31.72 -10.92 -21.46
C ASP A 237 -31.92 -11.69 -22.79
N SER A 238 -30.99 -11.64 -23.74
CA SER A 238 -31.18 -12.19 -25.10
C SER A 238 -30.68 -13.62 -25.34
N CYS A 239 -30.04 -14.27 -24.38
CA CYS A 239 -29.46 -15.62 -24.58
C CYS A 239 -29.88 -16.65 -23.52
N ARG A 240 -31.18 -16.78 -23.22
CA ARG A 240 -31.72 -17.96 -22.52
C ARG A 240 -31.77 -19.18 -23.46
N LYS A 241 -30.61 -19.71 -23.86
CA LYS A 241 -30.50 -21.10 -24.33
C LYS A 241 -29.96 -21.94 -23.17
N ARG A 242 -30.69 -23.01 -22.85
CA ARG A 242 -30.43 -23.99 -21.78
C ARG A 242 -29.04 -24.63 -21.95
N SER A 243 -28.00 -23.96 -21.48
CA SER A 243 -26.79 -24.65 -21.03
C SER A 243 -27.04 -25.09 -19.59
N LYS A 244 -26.53 -26.27 -19.19
CA LYS A 244 -26.50 -26.69 -17.79
C LYS A 244 -25.59 -25.71 -17.04
N ILE A 245 -26.17 -24.63 -16.51
CA ILE A 245 -25.48 -23.65 -15.70
C ILE A 245 -25.14 -24.35 -14.38
N THR A 246 -23.90 -24.81 -14.23
CA THR A 246 -23.31 -24.93 -12.90
C THR A 246 -23.49 -23.58 -12.22
N PRO A 247 -24.12 -23.50 -11.03
CA PRO A 247 -24.28 -22.24 -10.34
C PRO A 247 -22.89 -21.61 -10.22
N MET A 248 -22.69 -20.41 -10.79
CA MET A 248 -21.50 -19.63 -10.46
C MET A 248 -21.45 -19.57 -8.94
N GLN A 249 -20.34 -19.99 -8.36
CA GLN A 249 -20.20 -20.02 -6.91
C GLN A 249 -20.32 -18.57 -6.42
N SER A 250 -21.13 -18.32 -5.40
CA SER A 250 -21.23 -17.01 -4.77
C SER A 250 -19.82 -16.59 -4.30
N ARG A 251 -19.21 -15.62 -4.98
CA ARG A 251 -17.83 -15.17 -4.70
C ARG A 251 -17.81 -14.19 -3.53
N SER A 252 -16.89 -14.42 -2.61
CA SER A 252 -16.58 -13.50 -1.52
C SER A 252 -15.10 -13.15 -1.57
N LEU A 253 -14.75 -11.93 -1.13
CA LEU A 253 -13.37 -11.50 -0.99
C LEU A 253 -13.19 -10.71 0.31
N LEU A 254 -11.97 -10.69 0.83
CA LEU A 254 -11.57 -9.87 1.96
C LEU A 254 -10.83 -8.63 1.46
N VAL A 255 -11.28 -7.45 1.89
CA VAL A 255 -10.57 -6.19 1.64
C VAL A 255 -10.08 -5.60 2.95
N GLY A 256 -8.78 -5.39 3.06
CA GLY A 256 -8.14 -4.71 4.17
C GLY A 256 -7.67 -3.32 3.80
N ASN A 257 -7.84 -2.36 4.70
CA ASN A 257 -7.38 -0.98 4.56
C ASN A 257 -6.56 -0.56 5.80
N ILE A 258 -5.34 -0.07 5.62
CA ILE A 258 -4.43 0.32 6.71
C ILE A 258 -3.77 1.67 6.47
N HIS A 259 -3.50 2.40 7.55
CA HIS A 259 -2.57 3.53 7.55
C HIS A 259 -1.51 3.30 8.65
N VAL A 260 -0.35 2.80 8.24
CA VAL A 260 0.79 2.47 9.10
C VAL A 260 1.40 3.76 9.67
N LEU A 261 1.94 3.69 10.90
CA LEU A 261 2.55 4.81 11.61
C LEU A 261 3.49 5.65 10.72
N PHE A 262 3.34 6.98 10.70
CA PHE A 262 4.17 7.86 9.88
C PHE A 262 5.65 7.88 10.31
N ASN A 263 5.94 7.93 11.61
CA ASN A 263 7.29 8.19 12.14
C ASN A 263 8.35 7.20 11.58
N PRO A 264 9.32 7.68 10.78
CA PRO A 264 10.27 6.81 10.10
C PRO A 264 11.19 6.06 11.07
N ASN A 265 11.45 6.65 12.25
CA ASN A 265 12.34 6.10 13.26
C ASN A 265 11.70 4.98 14.10
N ARG A 266 10.43 4.61 13.88
CA ARG A 266 9.70 3.60 14.68
C ARG A 266 9.35 2.36 13.86
N GLY A 267 10.35 1.81 13.17
CA GLY A 267 10.21 0.59 12.37
C GLY A 267 9.74 -0.64 13.14
N ASP A 268 10.03 -0.72 14.43
CA ASP A 268 9.48 -1.71 15.38
C ASP A 268 7.96 -1.70 15.40
N ILE A 269 7.35 -0.52 15.58
CA ILE A 269 5.90 -0.38 15.59
C ILE A 269 5.32 -0.63 14.21
N LYS A 270 5.95 -0.07 13.16
CA LYS A 270 5.48 -0.25 11.78
C LYS A 270 5.40 -1.73 11.39
N LEU A 271 6.48 -2.47 11.65
CA LEU A 271 6.54 -3.90 11.35
C LEU A 271 5.53 -4.68 12.19
N GLY A 272 5.35 -4.32 13.46
CA GLY A 272 4.31 -4.90 14.32
C GLY A 272 2.89 -4.67 13.79
N GLN A 273 2.58 -3.45 13.32
CA GLN A 273 1.28 -3.11 12.72
C GLN A 273 1.03 -3.92 11.44
N VAL A 274 2.01 -3.95 10.54
CA VAL A 274 1.92 -4.73 9.29
C VAL A 274 1.76 -6.21 9.60
N ARG A 275 2.59 -6.79 10.48
CA ARG A 275 2.49 -8.20 10.91
C ARG A 275 1.10 -8.54 11.42
N LEU A 276 0.56 -7.75 12.36
CA LEU A 276 -0.74 -8.01 12.97
C LEU A 276 -1.89 -7.88 11.95
N PHE A 277 -1.81 -6.91 11.05
CA PHE A 277 -2.76 -6.73 9.96
C PHE A 277 -2.78 -7.96 9.03
N LEU A 278 -1.61 -8.45 8.63
CA LEU A 278 -1.47 -9.66 7.80
C LEU A 278 -1.98 -10.92 8.51
N GLU A 279 -1.69 -11.06 9.81
CA GLU A 279 -2.13 -12.19 10.64
C GLU A 279 -3.66 -12.26 10.74
N LYS A 280 -4.31 -11.12 11.03
CA LYS A 280 -5.76 -11.02 11.11
C LYS A 280 -6.42 -11.21 9.74
N ALA A 281 -5.86 -10.63 8.68
CA ALA A 281 -6.36 -10.83 7.33
C ALA A 281 -6.30 -12.30 6.91
N TYR A 282 -5.18 -12.98 7.18
CA TYR A 282 -5.05 -14.41 6.91
C TYR A 282 -6.10 -15.22 7.68
N LYS A 283 -6.22 -14.98 8.99
CA LYS A 283 -7.18 -15.71 9.84
C LYS A 283 -8.62 -15.56 9.33
N LEU A 284 -9.02 -14.32 9.03
CA LEU A 284 -10.36 -14.03 8.55
C LEU A 284 -10.63 -14.63 7.16
N SER A 285 -9.64 -14.60 6.26
CA SER A 285 -9.72 -15.30 4.97
C SER A 285 -9.96 -16.80 5.16
N GLN A 286 -9.26 -17.45 6.09
CA GLN A 286 -9.43 -18.88 6.37
C GLN A 286 -10.81 -19.20 6.96
N GLU A 287 -11.32 -18.37 7.88
CA GLU A 287 -12.64 -18.53 8.49
C GLU A 287 -13.77 -18.48 7.44
N TRP A 288 -13.59 -17.69 6.39
CA TRP A 288 -14.52 -17.60 5.26
C TRP A 288 -14.23 -18.60 4.13
N GLY A 289 -13.40 -19.62 4.35
CA GLY A 289 -13.14 -20.67 3.37
C GLY A 289 -11.99 -20.36 2.41
N SER A 290 -10.93 -19.70 2.89
CA SER A 290 -9.77 -19.27 2.10
C SER A 290 -10.14 -18.31 0.96
N ILE A 291 -10.97 -17.32 1.26
CA ILE A 291 -11.37 -16.32 0.26
C ILE A 291 -10.18 -15.45 -0.17
N PRO A 292 -10.17 -14.95 -1.42
CA PRO A 292 -9.14 -14.04 -1.91
C PRO A 292 -9.01 -12.78 -1.05
N VAL A 293 -7.80 -12.27 -0.92
CA VAL A 293 -7.49 -11.11 -0.06
C VAL A 293 -6.90 -9.98 -0.90
N ILE A 294 -7.41 -8.77 -0.66
CA ILE A 294 -6.87 -7.51 -1.18
C ILE A 294 -6.50 -6.64 0.02
N LEU A 295 -5.25 -6.21 0.13
CA LEU A 295 -4.78 -5.36 1.22
C LEU A 295 -4.24 -4.06 0.63
N VAL A 296 -4.79 -2.95 1.05
CA VAL A 296 -4.46 -1.65 0.51
C VAL A 296 -4.15 -0.64 1.61
N GLY A 297 -3.49 0.45 1.23
CA GLY A 297 -3.36 1.62 2.07
C GLY A 297 -1.97 2.23 2.04
N ASP A 298 -1.74 3.13 2.99
CA ASP A 298 -0.46 3.82 3.20
C ASP A 298 0.38 3.02 4.20
N PHE A 299 1.44 2.39 3.71
CA PHE A 299 2.35 1.58 4.49
C PHE A 299 3.52 2.39 5.07
N ASN A 300 3.65 3.67 4.72
CA ASN A 300 4.74 4.54 5.13
C ASN A 300 6.12 3.86 4.97
N SER A 301 6.28 3.09 3.89
CA SER A 301 7.45 2.25 3.61
C SER A 301 7.71 2.20 2.11
N VAL A 302 8.96 2.37 1.67
CA VAL A 302 9.32 2.43 0.24
C VAL A 302 9.53 1.03 -0.36
N PRO A 303 9.52 0.85 -1.70
CA PRO A 303 9.69 -0.47 -2.33
C PRO A 303 11.02 -1.17 -1.99
N GLN A 304 12.08 -0.39 -1.74
CA GLN A 304 13.41 -0.88 -1.34
C GLN A 304 13.49 -1.28 0.14
N SER A 305 12.41 -1.11 0.90
CA SER A 305 12.40 -1.31 2.36
C SER A 305 12.29 -2.78 2.76
N ALA A 306 12.75 -3.11 3.97
CA ALA A 306 12.61 -4.45 4.52
C ALA A 306 11.14 -4.79 4.84
N ILE A 307 10.29 -3.78 5.10
CA ILE A 307 8.84 -3.99 5.27
C ILE A 307 8.21 -4.42 3.93
N TYR A 308 8.59 -3.79 2.82
CA TYR A 308 8.15 -4.24 1.48
C TYR A 308 8.65 -5.66 1.20
N GLN A 309 9.92 -5.96 1.50
CA GLN A 309 10.46 -7.31 1.39
C GLN A 309 9.63 -8.31 2.18
N PHE A 310 9.29 -8.00 3.45
CA PHE A 310 8.47 -8.88 4.27
C PHE A 310 7.13 -9.20 3.61
N LEU A 311 6.42 -8.18 3.11
CA LEU A 311 5.14 -8.33 2.39
C LEU A 311 5.28 -9.22 1.15
N ALA A 312 6.33 -9.02 0.35
CA ALA A 312 6.53 -9.71 -0.92
C ALA A 312 7.07 -11.15 -0.77
N SER A 313 8.05 -11.36 0.11
CA SER A 313 8.72 -12.67 0.29
C SER A 313 8.03 -13.56 1.33
N SER A 314 7.12 -13.00 2.13
CA SER A 314 6.52 -13.64 3.32
C SER A 314 7.48 -13.90 4.47
N GLU A 315 8.74 -13.47 4.39
CA GLU A 315 9.73 -13.67 5.45
C GLU A 315 10.71 -12.51 5.60
N LEU A 316 11.13 -12.26 6.84
CA LEU A 316 12.09 -11.23 7.16
C LEU A 316 12.94 -11.62 8.36
N ASN A 317 14.27 -11.53 8.23
CA ASN A 317 15.18 -11.57 9.38
C ASN A 317 15.46 -10.13 9.84
N VAL A 318 14.87 -9.73 10.96
CA VAL A 318 14.94 -8.33 11.46
C VAL A 318 16.35 -7.93 11.88
N GLN A 319 17.22 -8.89 12.22
CA GLN A 319 18.61 -8.59 12.61
C GLN A 319 19.47 -8.07 11.46
N LEU A 320 19.03 -8.27 10.21
CA LEU A 320 19.73 -7.76 9.03
C LEU A 320 19.45 -6.27 8.77
N HIS A 321 18.57 -5.65 9.56
CA HIS A 321 18.09 -4.30 9.32
C HIS A 321 18.14 -3.44 10.58
N ASP A 322 18.58 -2.19 10.41
CA ASP A 322 18.41 -1.16 11.43
C ASP A 322 16.92 -0.85 11.58
N ARG A 323 16.38 -0.98 12.80
CA ARG A 323 15.01 -0.64 13.15
C ARG A 323 14.59 0.75 12.65
N ARG A 324 15.48 1.74 12.68
CA ARG A 324 15.15 3.12 12.25
C ARG A 324 15.11 3.28 10.73
N ARG A 325 15.66 2.34 9.98
CA ARG A 325 15.79 2.39 8.52
C ARG A 325 14.95 1.34 7.80
N ILE A 326 14.30 0.44 8.54
CA ILE A 326 13.56 -0.69 7.98
C ILE A 326 12.43 -0.31 7.00
N SER A 327 11.90 0.92 7.11
CA SER A 327 10.88 1.48 6.20
C SER A 327 11.46 2.21 4.99
N GLY A 328 12.78 2.45 4.97
CA GLY A 328 13.51 3.14 3.89
C GLY A 328 13.22 4.63 3.70
N GLN A 329 12.31 5.23 4.48
CA GLN A 329 11.93 6.65 4.35
C GLN A 329 13.07 7.64 4.62
N LEU A 330 14.03 7.31 5.49
CA LEU A 330 15.15 8.21 5.84
C LEU A 330 16.22 8.30 4.74
N GLU A 331 16.27 7.34 3.83
CA GLU A 331 17.31 7.24 2.81
C GLU A 331 16.93 7.95 1.51
N TYR A 332 15.67 8.38 1.40
CA TYR A 332 15.21 9.08 0.22
C TYR A 332 15.81 10.49 0.21
N PRO A 333 16.58 10.87 -0.83
CA PRO A 333 17.30 12.13 -0.82
C PRO A 333 16.33 13.31 -0.79
N SER A 334 16.33 14.02 0.33
CA SER A 334 15.79 15.37 0.40
C SER A 334 16.57 16.23 -0.61
N GLN A 335 15.83 16.78 -1.57
CA GLN A 335 16.32 17.61 -2.69
C GLN A 335 17.05 16.86 -3.82
N GLY A 336 16.33 16.61 -4.92
CA GLY A 336 16.64 17.09 -6.28
C GLY A 336 18.06 16.95 -6.88
N ARG A 337 19.03 16.31 -6.22
CA ARG A 337 20.30 15.95 -6.81
C ARG A 337 20.08 14.62 -7.49
N GLU A 338 20.01 14.67 -8.82
CA GLU A 338 20.41 13.55 -9.64
C GLU A 338 21.65 12.93 -9.01
N ILE A 339 21.63 11.61 -8.86
CA ILE A 339 22.85 10.85 -8.61
C ILE A 339 23.71 11.03 -9.87
N ARG A 340 24.48 12.12 -9.94
CA ARG A 340 25.82 12.00 -10.48
C ARG A 340 26.46 10.95 -9.60
N ALA A 341 26.77 9.81 -10.20
CA ALA A 341 27.62 8.78 -9.62
C ALA A 341 28.92 9.43 -9.15
N GLN A 342 28.90 10.04 -7.98
CA GLN A 342 30.08 10.44 -7.27
C GLN A 342 30.58 9.15 -6.67
N ASN A 343 31.69 8.68 -7.25
CA ASN A 343 32.62 7.73 -6.68
C ASN A 343 32.92 8.09 -5.21
N LYS A 344 32.01 7.79 -4.30
CA LYS A 344 32.39 7.46 -2.93
C LYS A 344 33.00 6.09 -3.06
N ARG A 345 34.34 6.06 -2.98
CA ARG A 345 35.13 4.85 -2.86
C ARG A 345 34.37 3.91 -1.92
N HIS A 346 33.79 2.85 -2.50
CA HIS A 346 33.42 1.68 -1.74
C HIS A 346 34.71 1.22 -1.10
N VAL A 347 34.88 1.50 0.19
CA VAL A 347 35.83 0.75 1.00
C VAL A 347 35.34 -0.68 0.85
N TRP A 348 36.10 -1.49 0.13
CA TRP A 348 35.86 -2.91 -0.04
C TRP A 348 36.02 -3.54 1.33
N MET A 349 34.92 -3.59 2.08
CA MET A 349 34.82 -4.35 3.32
C MET A 349 34.73 -5.82 2.92
N PRO A 350 35.52 -6.71 3.52
CA PRO A 350 35.44 -8.14 3.24
C PRO A 350 34.02 -8.65 3.47
N LEU A 351 33.57 -9.57 2.61
CA LEU A 351 32.23 -10.19 2.58
C LEU A 351 31.87 -11.04 3.82
N SER A 352 32.55 -10.87 4.96
CA SER A 352 32.55 -11.80 6.09
C SER A 352 32.12 -11.19 7.45
N ARG A 353 31.49 -10.00 7.45
CA ARG A 353 30.72 -9.53 8.60
C ARG A 353 29.36 -9.02 8.15
N GLN A 354 28.38 -9.93 8.12
CA GLN A 354 26.98 -9.56 8.03
C GLN A 354 26.69 -8.64 9.22
N LEU A 355 26.42 -7.36 8.94
CA LEU A 355 26.09 -6.36 9.95
C LEU A 355 24.81 -6.83 10.65
N SER A 356 24.97 -7.39 11.85
CA SER A 356 23.86 -7.76 12.72
C SER A 356 23.49 -6.54 13.54
N TYR A 357 22.27 -6.06 13.37
CA TYR A 357 21.71 -4.98 14.18
C TYR A 357 21.08 -5.56 15.44
N THR A 358 21.41 -4.97 16.58
CA THR A 358 20.86 -5.34 17.88
C THR A 358 19.54 -4.61 18.12
N TRP A 359 18.46 -5.36 18.27
CA TRP A 359 17.15 -4.89 18.69
C TRP A 359 16.98 -5.17 20.19
N SER A 360 16.35 -4.27 20.94
CA SER A 360 15.98 -4.57 22.32
C SER A 360 14.86 -5.62 22.37
N ASN A 361 14.71 -6.32 23.50
CA ASN A 361 13.61 -7.28 23.66
C ASN A 361 12.24 -6.60 23.49
N GLU A 362 12.08 -5.37 23.99
CA GLU A 362 10.86 -4.58 23.81
C GLU A 362 10.58 -4.29 22.32
N GLU A 363 11.62 -3.91 21.56
CA GLU A 363 11.51 -3.65 20.12
C GLU A 363 11.15 -4.93 19.34
N LEU A 364 11.73 -6.08 19.73
CA LEU A 364 11.40 -7.38 19.15
C LEU A 364 9.97 -7.80 19.48
N VAL A 365 9.51 -7.61 20.71
CA VAL A 365 8.13 -7.92 21.10
C VAL A 365 7.14 -7.05 20.34
N LEU A 366 7.41 -5.75 20.18
CA LEU A 366 6.57 -4.86 19.37
C LEU A 366 6.52 -5.32 17.89
N ALA A 367 7.68 -5.58 17.28
CA ALA A 367 7.75 -5.95 15.88
C ALA A 367 7.18 -7.34 15.59
N THR A 368 7.42 -8.30 16.49
CA THR A 368 7.19 -9.73 16.22
C THR A 368 6.06 -10.36 17.03
N GLY A 369 5.57 -9.67 18.05
CA GLY A 369 4.60 -10.18 19.00
C GLY A 369 5.17 -11.15 20.03
N ASN A 370 6.45 -11.54 19.94
CA ASN A 370 7.06 -12.55 20.79
C ASN A 370 8.48 -12.16 21.21
N GLU A 371 8.91 -12.61 22.39
CA GLU A 371 10.28 -12.38 22.85
C GLU A 371 11.27 -13.26 22.09
N GLY A 372 12.43 -12.72 21.76
CA GLY A 372 13.54 -13.45 21.12
C GLY A 372 13.32 -13.88 19.67
N VAL A 373 12.16 -13.61 19.08
CA VAL A 373 11.89 -13.93 17.67
C VAL A 373 12.54 -12.89 16.77
N THR A 374 13.41 -13.35 15.87
CA THR A 374 14.12 -12.48 14.91
C THR A 374 13.74 -12.79 13.46
N HIS A 375 13.20 -13.97 13.20
CA HIS A 375 12.75 -14.41 11.88
C HIS A 375 11.23 -14.36 11.83
N LEU A 376 10.71 -13.36 11.15
CA LEU A 376 9.28 -13.18 10.92
C LEU A 376 8.82 -13.94 9.69
N ARG A 377 7.61 -14.47 9.77
CA ARG A 377 6.91 -15.09 8.65
C ARG A 377 5.42 -14.72 8.67
N HIS A 378 4.83 -14.56 7.50
CA HIS A 378 3.39 -14.53 7.32
C HIS A 378 2.93 -15.59 6.31
N LYS A 379 1.63 -15.88 6.30
CA LYS A 379 1.06 -16.98 5.50
C LYS A 379 0.40 -16.54 4.20
N LEU A 380 0.14 -15.25 4.03
CA LEU A 380 -0.41 -14.69 2.79
C LEU A 380 0.69 -14.65 1.72
N LYS A 381 0.45 -15.24 0.55
CA LYS A 381 1.31 -15.04 -0.62
C LYS A 381 0.83 -13.81 -1.38
N LEU A 382 1.46 -12.67 -1.13
CA LEU A 382 1.03 -11.38 -1.65
C LEU A 382 1.80 -11.00 -2.91
N PHE A 383 1.11 -10.35 -3.82
CA PHE A 383 1.65 -9.73 -5.03
C PHE A 383 1.21 -8.28 -5.07
N SER A 384 2.13 -7.38 -5.42
CA SER A 384 1.75 -6.00 -5.69
C SER A 384 1.06 -5.93 -7.05
N ALA A 385 -0.10 -5.25 -7.08
CA ALA A 385 -0.85 -5.02 -8.29
C ALA A 385 -0.07 -4.20 -9.33
N TYR A 386 0.86 -3.35 -8.89
CA TYR A 386 1.62 -2.45 -9.76
C TYR A 386 2.90 -3.10 -10.26
N ALA A 387 3.64 -3.80 -9.40
CA ALA A 387 4.90 -4.47 -9.75
C ALA A 387 4.77 -5.47 -10.92
N GLY A 388 3.60 -6.10 -11.06
CA GLY A 388 3.32 -7.10 -12.09
C GLY A 388 2.90 -6.54 -13.46
N ILE A 389 2.67 -5.23 -13.58
CA ILE A 389 2.17 -4.60 -14.81
C ILE A 389 3.29 -3.80 -15.48
N PRO A 390 3.46 -3.91 -16.81
CA PRO A 390 4.43 -3.09 -17.52
C PRO A 390 4.22 -1.60 -17.25
N GLY A 391 5.31 -0.84 -17.15
CA GLY A 391 5.24 0.61 -17.07
C GLY A 391 6.50 1.26 -17.63
N SER A 392 6.50 2.59 -17.70
CA SER A 392 7.65 3.32 -18.26
C SER A 392 8.64 3.69 -17.15
N SER A 393 9.92 3.86 -17.50
CA SER A 393 10.95 4.38 -16.58
C SER A 393 10.67 5.78 -16.03
N ARG A 394 9.69 6.50 -16.59
CA ARG A 394 9.26 7.82 -16.10
C ARG A 394 8.22 7.75 -14.98
N THR A 395 7.62 6.58 -14.77
CA THR A 395 6.55 6.35 -13.78
C THR A 395 6.84 5.17 -12.87
N ARG A 396 7.72 4.23 -13.27
CA ARG A 396 8.08 3.03 -12.51
C ARG A 396 9.53 3.00 -12.07
N ASP A 397 9.77 2.39 -10.91
CA ASP A 397 11.09 2.08 -10.36
C ASP A 397 11.60 0.70 -10.81
N SER A 398 12.72 0.25 -10.24
CA SER A 398 13.32 -1.07 -10.55
C SER A 398 12.51 -2.27 -10.03
N HIS A 399 11.60 -2.07 -9.08
CA HIS A 399 10.68 -3.10 -8.59
C HIS A 399 9.38 -3.15 -9.39
N GLY A 400 9.21 -2.27 -10.38
CA GLY A 400 7.96 -2.11 -11.13
C GLY A 400 6.91 -1.30 -10.36
N GLU A 401 7.26 -0.73 -9.21
CA GLU A 401 6.37 0.11 -8.42
C GLU A 401 6.36 1.54 -8.96
N PRO A 402 5.33 2.36 -8.68
CA PRO A 402 5.37 3.79 -8.96
C PRO A 402 6.66 4.44 -8.44
N LEU A 403 7.16 5.47 -9.13
CA LEU A 403 8.28 6.28 -8.62
C LEU A 403 7.87 7.14 -7.41
N ALA A 404 6.62 7.61 -7.41
CA ALA A 404 6.03 8.34 -6.30
C ALA A 404 4.52 8.12 -6.23
N THR A 405 4.04 7.91 -5.01
CA THR A 405 2.62 7.95 -4.64
C THR A 405 2.32 9.07 -3.66
N SER A 406 3.33 9.62 -2.99
CA SER A 406 3.24 10.80 -2.12
C SER A 406 4.29 11.84 -2.51
N TYR A 407 3.94 13.14 -2.43
CA TYR A 407 4.87 14.23 -2.67
C TYR A 407 4.53 15.51 -1.87
N HIS A 408 5.33 15.79 -0.85
CA HIS A 408 5.32 17.05 -0.09
C HIS A 408 6.75 17.61 0.05
N SER A 409 6.94 18.71 0.80
CA SER A 409 8.23 19.43 0.85
C SER A 409 9.43 18.62 1.36
N LYS A 410 9.18 17.54 2.11
CA LYS A 410 10.22 16.73 2.78
C LYS A 410 10.37 15.32 2.22
N PHE A 411 9.43 14.85 1.39
CA PHE A 411 9.44 13.50 0.86
C PHE A 411 8.73 13.45 -0.50
N MET A 412 9.27 12.66 -1.40
CA MET A 412 8.64 12.28 -2.65
C MET A 412 8.97 10.82 -2.89
N GLY A 413 7.99 9.94 -2.95
CA GLY A 413 8.27 8.51 -3.09
C GLY A 413 7.01 7.67 -2.96
N THR A 414 7.18 6.36 -3.07
CA THR A 414 6.08 5.40 -3.00
C THR A 414 5.94 4.86 -1.60
N VAL A 415 4.74 4.98 -1.04
CA VAL A 415 4.36 4.49 0.28
C VAL A 415 2.98 3.82 0.29
N ASP A 416 2.20 4.02 -0.77
CA ASP A 416 0.88 3.45 -0.96
C ASP A 416 0.98 2.19 -1.81
N TYR A 417 0.20 1.16 -1.48
CA TYR A 417 0.22 -0.11 -2.22
C TYR A 417 -1.18 -0.73 -2.33
N ILE A 418 -1.35 -1.55 -3.37
CA ILE A 418 -2.46 -2.51 -3.50
C ILE A 418 -1.84 -3.90 -3.61
N TRP A 419 -1.92 -4.67 -2.54
CA TRP A 419 -1.50 -6.06 -2.49
C TRP A 419 -2.69 -6.98 -2.69
N HIS A 420 -2.47 -8.12 -3.35
CA HIS A 420 -3.49 -9.14 -3.52
C HIS A 420 -2.91 -10.55 -3.41
N THR A 421 -3.76 -11.53 -3.11
CA THR A 421 -3.38 -12.96 -3.17
C THR A 421 -3.50 -13.51 -4.59
N GLY A 422 -2.94 -14.71 -4.84
CA GLY A 422 -2.79 -15.28 -6.19
C GLY A 422 -4.09 -15.72 -6.88
N GLU A 423 -5.21 -15.71 -6.17
CA GLU A 423 -6.56 -15.93 -6.70
C GLU A 423 -7.09 -14.73 -7.48
N LEU A 424 -6.41 -13.58 -7.39
CA LEU A 424 -6.73 -12.35 -8.13
C LEU A 424 -5.59 -12.02 -9.09
N PHE A 425 -5.96 -11.44 -10.23
CA PHE A 425 -5.05 -11.04 -11.29
C PHE A 425 -5.24 -9.57 -11.66
N PRO A 426 -4.18 -8.74 -11.67
CA PRO A 426 -4.27 -7.36 -12.12
C PRO A 426 -4.40 -7.31 -13.65
N VAL A 427 -5.55 -6.82 -14.11
CA VAL A 427 -5.86 -6.64 -15.54
C VAL A 427 -5.22 -5.36 -16.06
N ARG A 428 -5.35 -4.27 -15.28
CA ARG A 428 -4.76 -2.97 -15.60
C ARG A 428 -4.61 -2.13 -14.34
N VAL A 429 -3.66 -1.20 -14.37
CA VAL A 429 -3.47 -0.19 -13.32
C VAL A 429 -3.47 1.21 -13.92
N LEU A 430 -3.88 2.19 -13.12
CA LEU A 430 -3.80 3.59 -13.51
C LEU A 430 -2.42 4.16 -13.15
N GLU A 431 -1.60 4.47 -14.14
CA GLU A 431 -0.27 5.06 -13.95
C GLU A 431 -0.31 6.30 -13.06
N THR A 432 0.72 6.48 -12.22
CA THR A 432 0.92 7.73 -11.50
C THR A 432 1.42 8.82 -12.45
N LEU A 433 1.52 10.05 -11.95
CA LEU A 433 2.10 11.12 -12.76
C LEU A 433 3.59 10.85 -13.00
N PRO A 434 4.10 11.12 -14.23
CA PRO A 434 5.53 11.04 -14.49
C PRO A 434 6.34 11.89 -13.52
N ILE A 435 7.52 11.40 -13.11
CA ILE A 435 8.34 12.05 -12.10
C ILE A 435 8.72 13.50 -12.49
N ASP A 436 8.97 13.75 -13.77
CA ASP A 436 9.28 15.09 -14.29
C ASP A 436 8.08 16.04 -14.18
N THR A 437 6.87 15.50 -14.30
CA THR A 437 5.63 16.29 -14.15
C THR A 437 5.39 16.63 -12.69
N LEU A 438 5.64 15.69 -11.76
CA LEU A 438 5.58 15.98 -10.32
C LEU A 438 6.58 17.06 -9.94
N ARG A 439 7.85 16.92 -10.33
CA ARG A 439 8.90 17.91 -10.04
C ARG A 439 8.61 19.31 -10.61
N ARG A 440 7.94 19.40 -11.77
CA ARG A 440 7.58 20.68 -12.40
C ARG A 440 6.43 21.40 -11.70
N ASN A 441 5.48 20.67 -11.11
CA ASN A 441 4.25 21.22 -10.56
C ASN A 441 4.34 21.62 -9.07
N ALA A 442 5.55 21.65 -8.50
CA ALA A 442 5.82 21.82 -7.07
C ALA A 442 5.14 20.73 -6.19
N SER A 443 5.23 20.87 -4.86
CA SER A 443 4.63 19.93 -3.90
C SER A 443 3.12 19.83 -4.05
N LEU A 444 2.56 18.69 -3.64
CA LEU A 444 1.12 18.47 -3.55
C LEU A 444 0.61 18.84 -2.14
N PRO A 445 -0.69 19.14 -1.95
CA PRO A 445 -1.72 19.32 -2.98
C PRO A 445 -1.51 20.59 -3.81
N ASN A 446 -2.18 20.71 -4.96
CA ASN A 446 -1.98 21.85 -5.87
C ASN A 446 -3.27 22.31 -6.58
N GLU A 447 -3.13 22.99 -7.72
CA GLU A 447 -4.27 23.51 -8.47
C GLU A 447 -5.22 22.39 -8.96
N ARG A 448 -4.68 21.19 -9.22
CA ARG A 448 -5.38 20.08 -9.89
C ARG A 448 -5.59 18.85 -9.02
N LEU A 449 -4.81 18.69 -7.95
CA LEU A 449 -4.83 17.53 -7.07
C LEU A 449 -5.14 17.96 -5.63
N GLY A 450 -6.11 17.28 -5.02
CA GLY A 450 -6.65 17.61 -3.69
C GLY A 450 -5.96 16.91 -2.52
N SER A 451 -4.96 16.06 -2.78
CA SER A 451 -4.17 15.36 -1.75
C SER A 451 -2.68 15.50 -2.06
N ASP A 452 -1.83 15.32 -1.05
CA ASP A 452 -0.40 15.15 -1.23
C ASP A 452 -0.01 13.74 -1.70
N HIS A 453 -0.98 12.82 -1.73
CA HIS A 453 -0.87 11.50 -2.34
C HIS A 453 -1.58 11.42 -3.70
N LEU A 454 -1.21 10.42 -4.50
CA LEU A 454 -1.86 10.04 -5.74
C LEU A 454 -2.64 8.74 -5.50
N ALA A 455 -3.93 8.73 -5.83
CA ALA A 455 -4.76 7.54 -5.70
C ALA A 455 -4.16 6.35 -6.49
N LEU A 456 -3.98 5.20 -5.88
CA LEU A 456 -3.70 3.97 -6.63
C LEU A 456 -5.01 3.36 -7.09
N VAL A 457 -5.08 3.02 -8.37
CA VAL A 457 -6.26 2.38 -8.98
C VAL A 457 -5.82 1.12 -9.73
N CYS A 458 -6.51 0.02 -9.47
CA CYS A 458 -6.27 -1.27 -10.12
C CYS A 458 -7.60 -1.92 -10.50
N GLU A 459 -7.69 -2.47 -11.71
CA GLU A 459 -8.74 -3.41 -12.09
C GLU A 459 -8.22 -4.83 -11.89
N LEU A 460 -8.84 -5.58 -10.99
CA LEU A 460 -8.54 -6.97 -10.67
C LEU A 460 -9.61 -7.89 -11.26
N ALA A 461 -9.20 -9.08 -11.66
CA ALA A 461 -10.10 -10.17 -12.05
C ALA A 461 -9.81 -11.43 -11.23
N PHE A 462 -10.80 -12.31 -11.10
CA PHE A 462 -10.60 -13.62 -10.46
C PHE A 462 -9.85 -14.58 -11.39
N ALA A 463 -8.79 -15.21 -10.89
CA ALA A 463 -7.87 -16.03 -11.68
C ALA A 463 -8.46 -17.39 -12.14
N ASP A 464 -9.51 -17.86 -11.47
CA ASP A 464 -10.24 -19.10 -11.82
C ASP A 464 -11.10 -18.96 -13.08
N ASP A 465 -11.39 -17.74 -13.54
CA ASP A 465 -12.07 -17.50 -14.84
C ASP A 465 -11.30 -18.07 -16.04
N LEU A 466 -9.99 -18.33 -15.93
CA LEU A 466 -9.18 -18.98 -16.97
C LEU A 466 -9.21 -20.50 -16.95
N LYS A 467 -9.60 -21.13 -15.83
CA LYS A 467 -9.54 -22.60 -15.67
C LYS A 467 -10.74 -23.32 -16.29
N GLY A 468 -11.73 -22.58 -16.80
CA GLY A 468 -12.94 -23.10 -17.44
C GLY A 468 -13.07 -22.73 -18.92
N ALA A 469 -12.03 -22.19 -19.56
CA ALA A 469 -12.01 -21.84 -20.98
C ALA A 469 -11.36 -22.94 -21.83
#